data_AF-A0A8C6SDT0-F1
#
_entry.id   AF-A0A8C6SDT0-F1
#
_cell.length_a   1.000
_cell.length_b   1.000
_cell.length_c   1.000
_cell.angle_alpha   90.00
_cell.angle_beta   90.00
_cell.angle_gamma   90.00
#
_symmetry.space_group_name_H-M   'P 1'
#
loop_
_entity.id
_entity.type
_entity.pdbx_description
1 polymer ?
#
loop_
_entity_poly.entity_id
_entity_poly.type
_entity_poly.pdbx_seq_one_letter_code
_entity_poly.pdbx_strand_id
1 'polypeptide(L)'
;MSSKKVIELFYDVVSPYSWLGFEVMCRYRNVWNIDLKLRPAFLGGIMKGAGNSPKSPGLVPNKFLYMTKDLNRLAQYFNVPIQPPSDPFEAMFDKGSLAAMRFVTAVQERETGGDEQVECVSRELWRRIWSQDKDITKPESLTEVNIKLHAGLSNRDIEEALALATSDKIKEKLKKATEEALGHGVSFTLHVMSLYHILVSHFKLN
;
A
#
# COMPACT_ATOMS: atom_id res chain seq x y z
N MET A 1 -21.85 21.74 -10.97
CA MET A 1 -21.40 20.47 -10.36
C MET A 1 -20.60 20.81 -9.11
N SER A 2 -20.85 20.14 -7.98
CA SER A 2 -20.07 20.36 -6.76
C SER A 2 -18.61 19.95 -6.99
N SER A 3 -17.64 20.75 -6.53
CA SER A 3 -16.22 20.39 -6.60
C SER A 3 -15.97 19.06 -5.88
N LYS A 4 -15.20 18.16 -6.50
CA LYS A 4 -14.84 16.86 -5.91
C LYS A 4 -13.99 17.08 -4.65
N LYS A 5 -14.24 16.29 -3.60
CA LYS A 5 -13.40 16.28 -2.40
C LYS A 5 -12.18 15.39 -2.64
N VAL A 6 -10.98 15.93 -2.45
CA VAL A 6 -9.74 15.16 -2.60
C VAL A 6 -9.60 14.22 -1.40
N ILE A 7 -9.33 12.95 -1.66
CA ILE A 7 -8.99 11.95 -0.64
C ILE A 7 -7.62 11.38 -0.97
N GLU A 8 -6.68 11.52 -0.05
CA GLU A 8 -5.34 10.96 -0.17
C GLU A 8 -5.26 9.64 0.61
N LEU A 9 -4.98 8.55 -0.10
CA LEU A 9 -4.80 7.24 0.51
C LEU A 9 -3.31 6.93 0.62
N PHE A 10 -2.76 7.04 1.83
CA PHE A 10 -1.41 6.59 2.13
C PHE A 10 -1.40 5.08 2.41
N TYR A 11 -0.56 4.32 1.70
CA TYR A 11 -0.53 2.86 1.81
C TYR A 11 0.85 2.26 1.60
N ASP A 12 1.03 1.04 2.11
CA ASP A 12 2.17 0.17 1.88
C ASP A 12 1.68 -1.23 1.51
N VAL A 13 2.27 -1.85 0.49
CA VAL A 13 1.90 -3.20 0.02
C VAL A 13 2.21 -4.30 1.03
N VAL A 14 3.06 -4.01 2.03
CA VAL A 14 3.33 -4.91 3.17
C VAL A 14 2.14 -5.02 4.12
N SER A 15 1.17 -4.11 4.06
CA SER A 15 0.03 -4.08 4.98
C SER A 15 -1.20 -4.73 4.34
N PRO A 16 -1.74 -5.84 4.89
CA PRO A 16 -2.96 -6.46 4.37
C PRO A 16 -4.20 -5.59 4.64
N TYR A 17 -4.19 -4.82 5.72
CA TYR A 17 -5.26 -3.85 6.02
C TYR A 17 -5.28 -2.69 5.02
N SER A 18 -4.11 -2.26 4.55
CA SER A 18 -4.03 -1.24 3.49
C SER A 18 -4.60 -1.75 2.18
N TRP A 19 -4.47 -3.05 1.86
CA TRP A 19 -5.11 -3.63 0.68
C TRP A 19 -6.63 -3.57 0.76
N LEU A 20 -7.20 -3.94 1.91
CA LEU A 20 -8.65 -3.87 2.12
C LEU A 20 -9.18 -2.44 1.92
N GLY A 21 -8.56 -1.46 2.58
CA GLY A 21 -8.93 -0.05 2.43
C GLY A 21 -8.76 0.46 1.00
N PHE A 22 -7.67 0.07 0.34
CA PHE A 22 -7.41 0.39 -1.06
C PHE A 22 -8.52 -0.12 -2.00
N GLU A 23 -8.93 -1.38 -1.89
CA GLU A 23 -9.98 -1.93 -2.76
C GLU A 23 -11.32 -1.23 -2.53
N VAL A 24 -11.66 -0.90 -1.27
CA VAL A 24 -12.87 -0.12 -0.98
C VAL A 24 -12.79 1.25 -1.66
N MET A 25 -11.70 2.00 -1.46
CA MET A 25 -11.55 3.32 -2.04
C MET A 25 -11.58 3.30 -3.57
N CYS A 26 -10.95 2.31 -4.21
CA CYS A 26 -10.98 2.16 -5.67
C CYS A 26 -12.40 1.88 -6.19
N ARG A 27 -13.17 1.02 -5.51
CA ARG A 27 -14.57 0.72 -5.89
C ARG A 27 -15.48 1.95 -5.78
N TYR A 28 -15.26 2.79 -4.76
CA TYR A 28 -16.08 3.98 -4.53
C TYR A 28 -15.57 5.25 -5.27
N ARG A 29 -14.40 5.19 -5.92
CA ARG A 29 -13.81 6.31 -6.70
C ARG A 29 -14.79 6.95 -7.68
N ASN A 30 -15.62 6.12 -8.33
CA ASN A 30 -16.58 6.55 -9.34
C ASN A 30 -18.02 6.67 -8.83
N VAL A 31 -18.25 6.33 -7.55
CA VAL A 31 -19.58 6.37 -6.91
C VAL A 31 -19.73 7.63 -6.05
N TRP A 32 -18.69 8.00 -5.31
CA TRP A 32 -18.67 9.19 -4.46
C TRP A 32 -18.15 10.42 -5.21
N ASN A 33 -18.51 11.62 -4.75
CA ASN A 33 -18.01 12.88 -5.30
C ASN A 33 -16.58 13.19 -4.81
N ILE A 34 -15.65 12.28 -5.09
CA ILE A 34 -14.27 12.33 -4.61
C ILE A 34 -13.26 12.32 -5.75
N ASP A 35 -12.09 12.86 -5.47
CA ASP A 35 -10.87 12.70 -6.27
C ASP A 35 -9.87 11.91 -5.43
N LEU A 36 -9.80 10.60 -5.67
CA LEU A 36 -8.90 9.70 -4.95
C LEU A 36 -7.47 9.86 -5.50
N LYS A 37 -6.54 10.19 -4.61
CA LYS A 37 -5.09 10.22 -4.88
C LYS A 37 -4.42 9.08 -4.14
N LEU A 38 -3.75 8.20 -4.87
CA LEU A 38 -2.97 7.13 -4.29
C LEU A 38 -1.61 7.68 -3.85
N ARG A 39 -1.21 7.45 -2.59
CA ARG A 39 0.05 7.95 -2.02
C ARG A 39 0.89 6.78 -1.50
N PRO A 40 1.79 6.20 -2.32
CA PRO A 40 2.73 5.19 -1.85
C PRO A 40 3.56 5.73 -0.69
N ALA A 41 3.54 5.05 0.45
CA ALA A 41 4.26 5.43 1.67
C ALA A 41 4.93 4.22 2.31
N PHE A 42 6.01 4.43 3.06
CA PHE A 42 6.77 3.33 3.65
C PHE A 42 6.40 3.12 5.12
N LEU A 43 5.70 2.02 5.41
CA LEU A 43 5.18 1.71 6.74
C LEU A 43 6.29 1.57 7.78
N GLY A 44 7.44 0.99 7.41
CA GLY A 44 8.60 0.90 8.30
C GLY A 44 9.12 2.29 8.72
N GLY A 45 9.04 3.28 7.82
CA GLY A 45 9.35 4.67 8.10
C GLY A 45 8.35 5.33 9.04
N ILE A 46 7.05 5.09 8.83
CA ILE A 46 5.98 5.57 9.71
C ILE A 46 6.14 5.00 11.13
N MET A 47 6.38 3.69 11.25
CA MET A 47 6.54 3.04 12.56
C MET A 47 7.74 3.60 13.34
N LYS A 48 8.86 3.83 12.65
CA LYS A 48 10.05 4.45 13.24
C LYS A 48 9.77 5.90 13.65
N GLY A 49 9.17 6.70 12.77
CA GLY A 49 8.88 8.11 13.01
C GLY A 49 7.87 8.35 14.13
N ALA A 50 6.88 7.46 14.29
CA ALA A 50 5.87 7.54 15.34
C ALA A 50 6.33 6.99 16.71
N GLY A 51 7.58 6.52 16.83
CA GLY A 51 8.08 5.91 18.07
C GLY A 51 7.42 4.56 18.41
N ASN A 52 6.84 3.88 17.41
CA ASN A 52 6.11 2.62 17.57
C ASN A 52 6.99 1.37 17.42
N SER A 53 8.30 1.51 17.26
CA SER A 53 9.25 0.37 17.27
C SER A 53 9.69 0.10 18.72
N PRO A 54 9.47 -1.10 19.31
CA PRO A 54 9.15 -2.41 18.71
C PRO A 54 7.70 -2.89 18.92
N LYS A 55 6.69 -2.01 18.99
CA LYS A 55 5.30 -2.32 19.36
C LYS A 55 4.39 -2.66 18.17
N SER A 56 4.89 -3.37 17.16
CA SER A 56 3.99 -3.89 16.12
C SER A 56 2.96 -4.85 16.74
N PRO A 57 1.65 -4.70 16.50
CA PRO A 57 0.62 -5.65 16.89
C PRO A 57 0.90 -7.09 16.46
N GLY A 58 1.62 -7.31 15.35
CA GLY A 58 2.05 -8.65 14.94
C GLY A 58 3.01 -9.32 15.91
N LEU A 59 3.76 -8.54 16.71
CA LEU A 59 4.69 -9.04 17.73
C LEU A 59 4.00 -9.40 19.05
N VAL A 60 2.72 -9.03 19.24
CA VAL A 60 1.96 -9.37 20.44
C VAL A 60 1.06 -10.56 20.14
N PRO A 61 1.29 -11.75 20.73
CA PRO A 61 0.62 -13.00 20.34
C PRO A 61 -0.92 -12.89 20.29
N ASN A 62 -1.53 -12.28 21.30
CA ASN A 62 -2.99 -12.10 21.34
C ASN A 62 -3.51 -11.18 20.23
N LYS A 63 -2.75 -10.14 19.87
CA LYS A 63 -3.12 -9.24 18.78
C LYS A 63 -2.93 -9.92 17.42
N PHE A 64 -1.86 -10.72 17.26
CA PHE A 64 -1.64 -11.51 16.05
C PHE A 64 -2.76 -12.55 15.81
N LEU A 65 -3.16 -13.28 16.85
CA LEU A 65 -4.29 -14.22 16.77
C LEU A 65 -5.60 -13.52 16.40
N TYR A 66 -5.83 -12.32 16.94
CA TYR A 66 -6.99 -11.51 16.58
C TYR A 66 -6.92 -11.06 15.11
N MET A 67 -5.80 -10.48 14.68
CA MET A 67 -5.57 -10.01 13.31
C MET A 67 -5.81 -11.14 12.29
N THR A 68 -5.36 -12.36 12.58
CA THR A 68 -5.59 -13.51 11.70
C THR A 68 -7.07 -13.81 11.51
N LYS A 69 -7.86 -13.79 12.60
CA LYS A 69 -9.32 -13.99 12.52
C LYS A 69 -10.03 -12.83 11.82
N ASP A 70 -9.59 -11.62 12.11
CA ASP A 70 -10.15 -10.38 11.58
C ASP A 70 -9.92 -10.27 10.07
N LEU A 71 -8.68 -10.43 9.60
CA LEU A 71 -8.35 -10.42 8.18
C LEU A 71 -9.13 -11.47 7.39
N ASN A 72 -9.34 -12.67 7.93
CA ASN A 72 -10.16 -13.70 7.28
C ASN A 72 -11.62 -13.24 7.10
N ARG A 73 -12.22 -12.61 8.13
CA ARG A 73 -13.59 -12.09 8.05
C ARG A 73 -13.70 -10.94 7.05
N LEU A 74 -12.74 -10.03 7.05
CA LEU A 74 -12.74 -8.85 6.19
C LEU A 74 -12.45 -9.21 4.73
N ALA A 75 -11.58 -10.19 4.48
CA ALA A 75 -11.33 -10.73 3.15
C ALA A 75 -12.62 -11.26 2.52
N GLN A 76 -13.42 -12.01 3.30
CA GLN A 76 -14.74 -12.48 2.87
C GLN A 76 -15.72 -11.32 2.68
N TYR A 77 -15.83 -10.42 3.66
CA TYR A 77 -16.77 -9.31 3.64
C TYR A 77 -16.52 -8.34 2.48
N PHE A 78 -15.27 -7.96 2.25
CA PHE A 78 -14.88 -7.06 1.16
C PHE A 78 -14.56 -7.81 -0.13
N ASN A 79 -14.70 -9.13 -0.20
CA ASN A 79 -14.35 -9.93 -1.38
C ASN A 79 -12.95 -9.60 -1.93
N VAL A 80 -11.95 -9.63 -1.04
CA VAL A 80 -10.53 -9.45 -1.37
C VAL A 80 -9.85 -10.79 -1.11
N PRO A 81 -9.10 -11.37 -2.07
CA PRO A 81 -8.60 -12.75 -1.97
C PRO A 81 -7.34 -12.84 -1.10
N ILE A 82 -7.42 -12.38 0.15
CA ILE A 82 -6.31 -12.45 1.10
C ILE A 82 -6.11 -13.90 1.52
N GLN A 83 -4.89 -14.40 1.30
CA GLN A 83 -4.34 -15.62 1.88
C GLN A 83 -3.02 -15.24 2.55
N PRO A 84 -2.90 -15.37 3.89
CA PRO A 84 -1.66 -15.01 4.57
C PRO A 84 -0.49 -15.84 4.03
N PRO A 85 0.71 -15.25 3.86
CA PRO A 85 1.90 -15.98 3.46
C PRO A 85 2.26 -17.05 4.49
N SER A 86 3.09 -18.03 4.10
CA SER A 86 3.53 -19.10 4.99
C SER A 86 4.26 -18.58 6.23
N ASP A 87 5.05 -17.50 6.07
CA ASP A 87 5.65 -16.74 7.16
C ASP A 87 5.34 -15.23 7.02
N PRO A 88 4.26 -14.75 7.68
CA PRO A 88 3.93 -13.33 7.69
C PRO A 88 4.97 -12.47 8.41
N PHE A 89 5.72 -13.03 9.35
CA PHE A 89 6.75 -12.29 10.07
C PHE A 89 7.93 -12.00 9.14
N GLU A 90 8.45 -13.03 8.47
CA GLU A 90 9.52 -12.90 7.49
C GLU A 90 9.11 -11.92 6.38
N ALA A 91 7.89 -12.06 5.83
CA ALA A 91 7.39 -11.21 4.76
C ALA A 91 7.29 -9.73 5.19
N MET A 92 6.81 -9.45 6.40
CA MET A 92 6.58 -8.08 6.87
C MET A 92 7.83 -7.38 7.42
N PHE A 93 8.66 -8.10 8.19
CA PHE A 93 9.72 -7.48 9.00
C PHE A 93 11.13 -7.77 8.49
N ASP A 94 11.39 -8.97 7.95
CA ASP A 94 12.73 -9.34 7.48
C ASP A 94 12.94 -8.92 6.02
N LYS A 95 12.02 -9.30 5.14
CA LYS A 95 12.02 -8.91 3.72
C LYS A 95 11.54 -7.47 3.54
N GLY A 96 10.41 -7.13 4.16
CA GLY A 96 9.77 -5.82 4.03
C GLY A 96 9.36 -5.48 2.60
N SER A 97 9.07 -4.20 2.36
CA SER A 97 8.50 -3.72 1.09
C SER A 97 9.25 -2.54 0.47
N LEU A 98 10.43 -2.17 0.97
CA LEU A 98 11.11 -0.94 0.56
C LEU A 98 11.37 -0.89 -0.96
N ALA A 99 11.82 -2.00 -1.55
CA ALA A 99 12.02 -2.11 -2.99
C ALA A 99 10.69 -1.97 -3.76
N ALA A 100 9.64 -2.68 -3.33
CA ALA A 100 8.31 -2.60 -3.91
C ALA A 100 7.73 -1.18 -3.85
N MET A 101 7.79 -0.51 -2.69
CA MET A 101 7.25 0.84 -2.53
C MET A 101 8.01 1.88 -3.34
N ARG A 102 9.34 1.73 -3.52
CA ARG A 102 10.11 2.55 -4.46
C ARG A 102 9.69 2.29 -5.90
N PHE A 103 9.47 1.04 -6.27
CA PHE A 103 8.98 0.68 -7.60
C PHE A 103 7.61 1.29 -7.89
N VAL A 104 6.64 1.16 -6.98
CA VAL A 104 5.32 1.81 -7.12
C VAL A 104 5.46 3.33 -7.23
N THR A 105 6.35 3.95 -6.44
CA THR A 105 6.62 5.39 -6.52
C THR A 105 7.23 5.79 -7.87
N ALA A 106 8.08 4.94 -8.44
CA ALA A 106 8.67 5.15 -9.76
C ALA A 106 7.62 5.00 -10.88
N VAL A 107 6.71 4.04 -10.77
CA VAL A 107 5.55 3.92 -11.67
C VAL A 107 4.69 5.19 -11.59
N GLN A 108 4.37 5.67 -10.39
CA GLN A 108 3.60 6.90 -10.21
C GLN A 108 4.30 8.13 -10.79
N GLU A 109 5.63 8.21 -10.71
CA GLU A 109 6.40 9.32 -11.28
C GLU A 109 6.37 9.33 -12.82
N ARG A 110 6.25 8.16 -13.45
CA ARG A 110 6.21 8.02 -14.92
C ARG A 110 4.80 8.11 -15.47
N GLU A 111 3.80 7.75 -14.67
CA GLU A 111 2.40 7.76 -15.07
C GLU A 111 1.91 9.18 -15.40
N THR A 112 1.20 9.31 -16.51
CA THR A 112 0.58 10.57 -16.93
C THR A 112 -0.93 10.40 -16.98
N GLY A 113 -1.67 11.32 -16.35
CA GLY A 113 -3.14 11.35 -16.43
C GLY A 113 -3.91 10.61 -15.34
N GLY A 114 -3.26 10.12 -14.28
CA GLY A 114 -3.98 9.49 -13.17
C GLY A 114 -3.11 8.63 -12.27
N ASP A 115 -3.75 7.62 -11.66
CA ASP A 115 -3.12 6.60 -10.81
C ASP A 115 -3.58 5.18 -11.25
N GLU A 116 -3.92 4.96 -12.52
CA GLU A 116 -4.41 3.67 -13.05
C GLU A 116 -3.30 2.61 -13.07
N GLN A 117 -2.10 2.97 -13.52
CA GLN A 117 -0.94 2.06 -13.52
C GLN A 117 -0.49 1.78 -12.09
N VAL A 118 -0.45 2.82 -11.24
CA VAL A 118 -0.19 2.68 -9.80
C VAL A 118 -1.22 1.77 -9.14
N GLU A 119 -2.51 1.93 -9.45
CA GLU A 119 -3.57 1.08 -8.89
C GLU A 119 -3.36 -0.39 -9.29
N CYS A 120 -3.10 -0.64 -10.57
CA CYS A 120 -2.84 -1.97 -11.09
C CYS A 120 -1.61 -2.64 -10.46
N VAL A 121 -0.47 -1.95 -10.45
CA VAL A 121 0.79 -2.47 -9.91
C VAL A 121 0.67 -2.76 -8.42
N SER A 122 0.08 -1.85 -7.63
CA SER A 122 -0.11 -2.06 -6.20
C SER A 122 -1.01 -3.25 -5.89
N ARG A 123 -2.11 -3.41 -6.64
CA ARG A 123 -3.02 -4.55 -6.50
C ARG A 123 -2.31 -5.88 -6.76
N GLU A 124 -1.47 -5.96 -7.79
CA GLU A 124 -0.76 -7.21 -8.08
C GLU A 124 0.37 -7.48 -7.09
N LEU A 125 1.07 -6.45 -6.60
CA LEU A 125 2.04 -6.62 -5.51
C LEU A 125 1.36 -7.19 -4.27
N TRP A 126 0.20 -6.67 -3.87
CA TRP A 126 -0.59 -7.27 -2.79
C TRP A 126 -0.99 -8.71 -3.09
N ARG A 127 -1.44 -9.04 -4.31
CA ARG A 127 -1.74 -10.43 -4.68
C ARG A 127 -0.52 -11.35 -4.58
N ARG A 128 0.68 -10.86 -4.93
CA ARG A 128 1.90 -11.65 -4.80
C ARG A 128 2.17 -12.01 -3.34
N ILE A 129 2.27 -11.03 -2.46
CA ILE A 129 2.62 -11.26 -1.04
C ILE A 129 1.45 -11.86 -0.22
N TRP A 130 0.22 -11.40 -0.42
CA TRP A 130 -0.96 -11.72 0.40
C TRP A 130 -1.99 -12.61 -0.28
N SER A 131 -1.64 -13.29 -1.37
CA SER A 131 -2.54 -14.26 -2.02
C SER A 131 -1.79 -15.44 -2.61
N GLN A 132 -0.56 -15.20 -3.11
CA GLN A 132 0.25 -16.19 -3.81
C GLN A 132 1.50 -16.62 -3.03
N ASP A 133 1.78 -16.00 -1.86
CA ASP A 133 3.01 -16.20 -1.08
C ASP A 133 4.29 -16.06 -1.92
N LYS A 134 4.37 -14.98 -2.68
CA LYS A 134 5.48 -14.67 -3.59
C LYS A 134 6.24 -13.43 -3.15
N ASP A 135 7.52 -13.43 -3.49
CA ASP A 135 8.42 -12.32 -3.24
C ASP A 135 7.98 -11.04 -3.99
N ILE A 136 8.28 -9.90 -3.36
CA ILE A 136 8.10 -8.53 -3.88
C ILE A 136 9.36 -7.66 -3.70
N THR A 137 10.49 -8.25 -3.28
CA THR A 137 11.70 -7.51 -2.95
C THR A 137 12.72 -7.48 -4.10
N LYS A 138 12.71 -8.51 -4.94
CA LYS A 138 13.68 -8.69 -6.02
C LYS A 138 13.22 -8.07 -7.34
N PRO A 139 14.13 -7.55 -8.18
CA PRO A 139 13.78 -7.02 -9.51
C PRO A 139 12.99 -8.00 -10.38
N GLU A 140 13.35 -9.28 -10.36
CA GLU A 140 12.68 -10.32 -11.16
C GLU A 140 11.22 -10.49 -10.73
N SER A 141 10.97 -10.46 -9.42
CA SER A 141 9.63 -10.51 -8.84
C SER A 141 8.76 -9.32 -9.25
N LEU A 142 9.37 -8.12 -9.33
CA LEU A 142 8.69 -6.89 -9.74
C LEU A 142 8.41 -6.89 -11.24
N THR A 143 9.27 -7.49 -12.06
CA THR A 143 9.03 -7.66 -13.50
C THR A 143 7.86 -8.62 -13.78
N GLU A 144 7.74 -9.71 -13.01
CA GLU A 144 6.63 -10.67 -13.15
C GLU A 144 5.25 -10.05 -12.92
N VAL A 145 5.16 -8.97 -12.13
CA VAL A 145 3.90 -8.23 -11.89
C VAL A 145 3.28 -7.78 -13.21
N ASN A 146 4.08 -7.34 -14.19
CA ASN A 146 3.56 -6.84 -15.45
C ASN A 146 2.97 -7.92 -16.37
N ILE A 147 3.56 -9.13 -16.35
CA ILE A 147 3.18 -10.22 -17.26
C ILE A 147 1.68 -10.57 -17.14
N LYS A 148 1.10 -10.37 -15.95
CA LYS A 148 -0.30 -10.68 -15.67
C LYS A 148 -1.28 -9.53 -15.86
N LEU A 149 -0.81 -8.29 -15.98
CA LEU A 149 -1.60 -7.15 -15.51
C LEU A 149 -2.49 -6.45 -16.53
N HIS A 150 -2.29 -6.61 -17.85
CA HIS A 150 -2.95 -5.77 -18.87
C HIS A 150 -2.92 -4.25 -18.55
N ALA A 151 -2.03 -3.79 -17.67
CA ALA A 151 -1.99 -2.43 -17.11
C ALA A 151 -1.40 -1.39 -18.08
N GLY A 152 -1.32 -1.73 -19.37
CA GLY A 152 -0.73 -0.89 -20.41
C GLY A 152 0.78 -0.63 -20.27
N LEU A 153 1.46 -1.23 -19.29
CA LEU A 153 2.91 -1.10 -19.13
C LEU A 153 3.63 -2.07 -20.08
N SER A 154 4.47 -1.54 -20.95
CA SER A 154 5.38 -2.36 -21.76
C SER A 154 6.54 -2.90 -20.90
N ASN A 155 7.24 -3.95 -21.33
CA ASN A 155 8.42 -4.44 -20.62
C ASN A 155 9.47 -3.34 -20.42
N ARG A 156 9.62 -2.45 -21.41
CA ARG A 156 10.48 -1.28 -21.33
C ARG A 156 10.05 -0.32 -20.21
N ASP A 157 8.75 -0.12 -20.02
CA ASP A 157 8.25 0.73 -18.93
C ASP A 157 8.62 0.19 -17.55
N ILE A 158 8.59 -1.13 -17.37
CA ILE A 158 9.04 -1.76 -16.13
C ILE A 158 10.54 -1.54 -15.93
N GLU A 159 11.35 -1.82 -16.95
CA GLU A 159 12.81 -1.69 -16.86
C GLU A 159 13.21 -0.25 -16.49
N GLU A 160 12.57 0.73 -17.14
CA GLU A 160 12.76 2.14 -16.82
C GLU A 160 12.28 2.48 -15.39
N ALA A 161 11.14 1.94 -14.95
CA ALA A 161 10.65 2.14 -13.58
C ALA A 161 11.55 1.48 -12.53
N LEU A 162 12.10 0.28 -12.79
CA LEU A 162 13.05 -0.41 -11.92
C LEU A 162 14.36 0.37 -11.79
N ALA A 163 14.90 0.86 -12.91
CA ALA A 163 16.07 1.73 -12.89
C ALA A 163 15.79 3.00 -12.09
N LEU A 164 14.66 3.66 -12.35
CA LEU A 164 14.24 4.89 -11.66
C LEU A 164 14.00 4.66 -10.16
N ALA A 165 13.51 3.50 -9.73
CA ALA A 165 13.28 3.16 -8.33
C ALA A 165 14.54 3.20 -7.46
N THR A 166 15.73 3.06 -8.08
CA THR A 166 17.02 3.14 -7.39
C THR A 166 17.58 4.58 -7.31
N SER A 167 16.98 5.53 -8.03
CA SER A 167 17.40 6.92 -8.07
C SER A 167 17.12 7.65 -6.75
N ASP A 168 17.93 8.67 -6.45
CA ASP A 168 17.73 9.49 -5.25
C ASP A 168 16.44 10.31 -5.32
N LYS A 169 15.99 10.66 -6.53
CA LYS A 169 14.69 11.30 -6.77
C LYS A 169 13.55 10.47 -6.18
N ILE A 170 13.50 9.17 -6.47
CA ILE A 170 12.42 8.30 -5.96
C ILE A 170 12.58 8.00 -4.48
N LYS A 171 13.81 7.79 -4.00
CA LYS A 171 14.07 7.62 -2.55
C LYS A 171 13.54 8.80 -1.76
N GLU A 172 13.85 10.02 -2.21
CA GLU A 172 13.41 11.25 -1.56
C GLU A 172 11.89 11.46 -1.70
N LYS A 173 11.30 11.14 -2.86
CA LYS A 173 9.84 11.23 -3.05
C LYS A 173 9.08 10.30 -2.09
N LEU A 174 9.49 9.04 -1.97
CA LEU A 174 8.89 8.08 -1.03
C LEU A 174 9.08 8.53 0.42
N LYS A 175 10.26 9.05 0.76
CA LYS A 175 10.55 9.59 2.09
C LYS A 175 9.62 10.77 2.43
N LYS A 176 9.50 11.74 1.55
CA LYS A 176 8.59 12.90 1.73
C LYS A 176 7.13 12.48 1.90
N ALA A 177 6.63 11.57 1.05
CA ALA A 177 5.27 11.05 1.20
C ALA A 177 5.05 10.35 2.55
N THR A 178 6.08 9.66 3.05
CA THR A 178 6.07 9.01 4.37
C THR A 178 6.08 10.03 5.52
N GLU A 179 6.85 11.11 5.39
CA GLU A 179 6.90 12.23 6.35
C GLU A 179 5.60 13.03 6.37
N GLU A 180 4.96 13.25 5.22
CA GLU A 180 3.64 13.87 5.12
C GLU A 180 2.58 13.03 5.82
N ALA A 181 2.58 11.70 5.61
CA ALA A 181 1.68 10.79 6.33
C ALA A 181 1.85 10.93 7.86
N LEU A 182 3.10 10.98 8.33
CA LEU A 182 3.41 11.24 9.74
C LEU A 182 2.90 12.61 10.22
N GLY A 183 3.05 13.65 9.41
CA GLY A 183 2.55 15.00 9.69
C GLY A 183 1.02 15.06 9.80
N HIS A 184 0.29 14.16 9.16
CA HIS A 184 -1.15 13.99 9.30
C HIS A 184 -1.56 13.16 10.54
N GLY A 185 -0.61 12.74 11.37
CA GLY A 185 -0.87 11.91 12.54
C GLY A 185 -1.15 10.44 12.20
N VAL A 186 -0.82 9.99 10.98
CA VAL A 186 -0.93 8.58 10.60
C VAL A 186 0.04 7.77 11.46
N SER A 187 -0.51 6.89 12.29
CA SER A 187 0.24 6.01 13.20
C SER A 187 -0.32 4.60 13.10
N PHE A 188 0.53 3.57 13.25
CA PHE A 188 0.14 2.16 13.15
C PHE A 188 -1.02 1.79 14.11
N THR A 189 -1.09 2.45 15.27
CA THR A 189 -2.14 2.27 16.27
C THR A 189 -3.54 2.58 15.71
N LEU A 190 -3.63 3.43 14.69
CA LEU A 190 -4.87 3.79 13.97
C LEU A 190 -5.21 2.81 12.82
N HIS A 191 -4.44 1.75 12.55
CA HIS A 191 -4.80 0.76 11.53
C HIS A 191 -5.38 -0.53 12.13
N VAL A 192 -4.89 -1.00 13.28
CA VAL A 192 -5.33 -2.29 13.85
C VAL A 192 -6.58 -2.19 14.72
N MET A 193 -6.94 -1.01 15.23
CA MET A 193 -8.22 -0.80 15.93
C MET A 193 -9.24 0.01 15.12
N SER A 194 -8.92 0.31 13.86
CA SER A 194 -9.57 1.41 13.15
C SER A 194 -9.82 1.08 11.68
N LEU A 195 -10.21 -0.16 11.38
CA LEU A 195 -11.17 -0.36 10.29
C LEU A 195 -12.47 0.44 10.49
N TYR A 196 -12.73 0.88 11.72
CA TYR A 196 -13.80 1.84 12.06
C TYR A 196 -13.40 3.33 11.96
N HIS A 197 -12.11 3.68 11.88
CA HIS A 197 -11.65 5.08 11.87
C HIS A 197 -10.88 5.47 10.58
N ILE A 198 -10.43 4.50 9.77
CA ILE A 198 -9.87 4.70 8.41
C ILE A 198 -10.95 5.07 7.37
N LEU A 199 -12.20 5.25 7.80
CA LEU A 199 -13.19 5.94 6.99
C LEU A 199 -13.10 7.47 7.10
N VAL A 200 -12.51 8.06 8.14
CA VAL A 200 -12.52 9.52 8.32
C VAL A 200 -11.36 10.00 9.21
N SER A 201 -10.13 10.00 8.71
CA SER A 201 -9.06 10.80 9.30
C SER A 201 -8.62 11.87 8.30
N HIS A 202 -9.30 13.02 8.43
CA HIS A 202 -9.04 14.34 7.81
C HIS A 202 -9.76 14.68 6.50
N PHE A 203 -11.05 15.03 6.62
CA PHE A 203 -11.65 16.04 5.75
C PHE A 203 -11.00 17.39 6.05
N LYS A 204 -10.07 17.87 5.21
CA LYS A 204 -9.85 19.32 5.11
C LYS A 204 -11.03 19.92 4.34
N LEU A 205 -12.00 20.43 5.09
CA LEU A 205 -12.95 21.41 4.58
C LEU A 205 -12.17 22.72 4.41
N ASN A 206 -11.65 22.94 3.21
CA ASN A 206 -11.57 24.30 2.67
C ASN A 206 -12.94 24.63 2.06
#